data_AF-A0A143XIT9-F1
#
_entry.id   AF-A0A143XIT9-F1
#
_cell.length_a   1.000
_cell.length_b   1.000
_cell.length_c   1.000
_cell.angle_alpha   90.00
_cell.angle_beta   90.00
_cell.angle_gamma   90.00
#
_symmetry.space_group_name_H-M   'P 1'
#
loop_
_entity.id
_entity.type
_entity.pdbx_description
1 polymer ?
#
loop_
_entity_poly.entity_id
_entity_poly.type
_entity_poly.pdbx_seq_one_letter_code
_entity_poly.pdbx_strand_id
1 'polypeptide(L)'
;MERPVIYMHAEQSYFLDHPKVRIKDICSVYCSDRNLENKINCIEVYKFKEKEDGRAFMSILVLIQAISEMVPDGEIRNVGEQDIVVYYRNPDRVPSPWIQRGKIAFICVTCFLGMGITIMGYNNDVDMSKVFTQLYETFLGTRPAGTTFIELFYSIGLTLGVFLFFNHTPGKKVTNEPTPIQVQMRLYEKDVNQTFLLGASRKGEELDVSNHS
;
A
#
# COMPACT_ATOMS: atom_id res chain seq x y z
N MET A 1 -26.17 35.24 -17.50
CA MET A 1 -25.26 34.18 -17.96
C MET A 1 -25.38 33.03 -16.98
N GLU A 2 -25.72 31.84 -17.46
CA GLU A 2 -25.77 30.64 -16.61
C GLU A 2 -24.36 30.32 -16.13
N ARG A 3 -24.21 30.00 -14.84
CA ARG A 3 -22.92 29.63 -14.26
C ARG A 3 -22.53 28.24 -14.77
N PRO A 4 -21.33 28.04 -15.34
CA PRO A 4 -20.91 26.73 -15.78
C PRO A 4 -20.76 25.80 -14.58
N VAL A 5 -21.48 24.68 -14.60
CA VAL A 5 -21.35 23.63 -13.58
C VAL A 5 -20.28 22.64 -14.03
N ILE A 6 -19.31 22.39 -13.16
CA ILE A 6 -18.16 21.52 -13.39
C ILE A 6 -18.27 20.35 -12.42
N TYR A 7 -18.42 19.14 -12.96
CA TYR A 7 -18.40 17.92 -12.18
C TYR A 7 -16.99 17.34 -12.21
N MET A 8 -16.49 16.96 -11.04
CA MET A 8 -15.17 16.36 -10.91
C MET A 8 -15.28 15.03 -10.16
N HIS A 9 -14.61 14.02 -10.69
CA HIS A 9 -14.56 12.68 -10.11
C HIS A 9 -13.09 12.24 -10.03
N ALA A 10 -12.55 12.26 -8.81
CA ALA A 10 -11.24 11.71 -8.51
C ALA A 10 -11.37 10.35 -7.80
N GLU A 11 -10.44 9.46 -8.09
CA GLU A 11 -10.23 8.19 -7.40
C GLU A 11 -9.19 8.38 -6.27
N GLN A 12 -9.09 7.38 -5.38
CA GLN A 12 -8.17 7.46 -4.23
C GLN A 12 -6.69 7.39 -4.63
N SER A 13 -6.35 6.74 -5.76
CA SER A 13 -4.96 6.49 -6.12
C SER A 13 -4.69 6.51 -7.62
N TYR A 14 -3.60 7.18 -8.02
CA TYR A 14 -3.14 7.26 -9.41
C TYR A 14 -1.67 6.92 -9.55
N PHE A 15 -1.32 6.21 -10.64
CA PHE A 15 0.07 5.89 -10.99
C PHE A 15 0.45 6.61 -12.28
N LEU A 16 1.49 7.44 -12.20
CA LEU A 16 1.99 8.24 -13.31
C LEU A 16 3.44 7.88 -13.65
N ASP A 17 3.73 7.85 -14.94
CA ASP A 17 5.06 7.63 -15.53
C ASP A 17 5.76 8.94 -15.94
N HIS A 18 5.10 10.08 -15.73
CA HIS A 18 5.60 11.41 -16.06
C HIS A 18 5.55 12.33 -14.82
N PRO A 19 6.50 13.28 -14.71
CA PRO A 19 6.67 14.09 -13.50
C PRO A 19 5.60 15.19 -13.33
N LYS A 20 4.97 15.63 -14.42
CA LYS A 20 4.00 16.75 -14.42
C LYS A 20 2.59 16.22 -14.24
N VAL A 21 1.98 16.46 -13.09
CA VAL A 21 0.62 16.01 -12.78
C VAL A 21 -0.38 17.04 -13.28
N ARG A 22 -1.22 16.67 -14.25
CA ARG A 22 -2.33 17.52 -14.71
C ARG A 22 -3.66 16.99 -14.20
N ILE A 23 -4.69 17.83 -14.20
CA ILE A 23 -6.03 17.45 -13.75
C ILE A 23 -6.54 16.21 -14.49
N LYS A 24 -6.36 16.13 -15.82
CA LYS A 24 -6.78 14.97 -16.62
C LYS A 24 -6.16 13.63 -16.18
N ASP A 25 -4.99 13.68 -15.52
CA ASP A 25 -4.24 12.49 -15.13
C ASP A 25 -4.72 11.93 -13.78
N ILE A 26 -5.41 12.76 -12.98
CA ILE A 26 -5.81 12.45 -11.58
C ILE A 26 -7.28 12.73 -11.29
N CYS A 27 -8.05 13.19 -12.27
CA CYS A 27 -9.45 13.54 -12.09
C CYS A 27 -10.18 13.53 -13.44
N SER A 28 -11.34 12.88 -13.47
CA SER A 28 -12.27 13.00 -14.59
C SER A 28 -13.12 14.24 -14.41
N VAL A 29 -13.09 15.15 -15.38
CA VAL A 29 -13.86 16.39 -15.37
C VAL A 29 -14.92 16.35 -16.44
N TYR A 30 -16.14 16.74 -16.08
CA TYR A 30 -17.26 16.92 -17.01
C TYR A 30 -17.82 18.33 -16.89
N CYS A 31 -17.95 19.02 -18.02
CA CYS A 31 -18.58 20.33 -18.10
C CYS A 31 -19.40 20.45 -19.39
N SER A 32 -20.48 21.23 -19.36
CA SER A 32 -21.31 21.48 -20.54
C SER A 32 -20.55 22.19 -21.68
N ASP A 33 -19.54 23.01 -21.35
CA ASP A 33 -18.64 23.63 -22.33
C ASP A 33 -17.36 22.80 -22.49
N ARG A 34 -17.22 22.17 -23.66
CA ARG A 34 -16.08 21.31 -24.00
C ARG A 34 -14.77 22.08 -24.14
N ASN A 35 -14.81 23.37 -24.48
CA ASN A 35 -13.59 24.20 -24.48
C ASN A 35 -13.11 24.46 -23.05
N LEU A 36 -14.04 24.66 -22.13
CA LEU A 36 -13.74 24.84 -20.72
C LEU A 36 -13.17 23.55 -20.11
N GLU A 37 -13.81 22.41 -20.40
CA GLU A 37 -13.34 21.09 -19.98
C GLU A 37 -11.89 20.82 -20.43
N ASN A 38 -11.58 21.08 -21.71
CA ASN A 38 -10.22 20.90 -22.23
C ASN A 38 -9.20 21.83 -21.57
N LYS A 39 -9.57 23.08 -21.24
CA LYS A 39 -8.71 24.01 -20.51
C LYS A 39 -8.43 23.49 -19.11
N ILE A 40 -9.46 23.03 -18.39
CA ILE A 40 -9.34 22.46 -17.04
C ILE A 40 -8.42 21.24 -17.06
N ASN A 41 -8.63 20.33 -18.03
CA ASN A 41 -7.82 19.12 -18.19
C ASN A 41 -6.32 19.39 -18.41
N CYS A 42 -5.95 20.59 -18.89
CA CYS A 42 -4.55 20.97 -19.12
C CYS A 42 -3.85 21.59 -17.91
N ILE A 43 -4.58 21.92 -16.83
CA ILE A 43 -4.03 22.58 -15.64
C ILE A 43 -3.02 21.65 -14.96
N GLU A 44 -1.81 22.15 -14.73
CA GLU A 44 -0.76 21.47 -13.96
C GLU A 44 -0.97 21.75 -12.47
N VAL A 45 -1.18 20.70 -11.68
CA VAL A 45 -1.48 20.80 -10.24
C VAL A 45 -0.23 20.56 -9.40
N TYR A 46 0.68 19.70 -9.88
CA TYR A 46 1.88 19.35 -9.15
C TYR A 46 3.00 18.89 -10.09
N LYS A 47 4.25 19.06 -9.68
CA LYS A 47 5.43 18.57 -10.41
C LYS A 47 6.37 17.79 -9.50
N PHE A 48 6.53 16.50 -9.78
CA PHE A 48 7.53 15.65 -9.15
C PHE A 48 8.94 15.99 -9.64
N LYS A 49 9.93 15.71 -8.78
CA LYS A 49 11.35 15.80 -9.18
C LYS A 49 11.67 14.62 -10.09
N GLU A 50 12.08 14.91 -11.33
CA GLU A 50 12.31 13.92 -12.38
C GLU A 50 13.19 12.73 -11.97
N LYS A 51 14.18 12.93 -11.09
CA LYS A 51 15.23 11.94 -10.75
C LYS A 51 14.88 10.95 -9.63
N GLU A 52 13.72 11.08 -9.00
CA GLU A 52 13.33 10.28 -7.84
C GLU A 52 11.91 9.77 -7.98
N ASP A 53 11.68 8.52 -7.53
CA ASP A 53 10.32 8.05 -7.34
C ASP A 53 9.64 8.94 -6.30
N GLY A 54 8.42 9.35 -6.57
CA GLY A 54 7.70 10.33 -5.79
C GLY A 54 6.36 9.80 -5.33
N ARG A 55 5.91 10.29 -4.17
CA ARG A 55 4.52 10.14 -3.74
C ARG A 55 4.04 11.50 -3.24
N ALA A 56 2.88 11.92 -3.72
CA ALA A 56 2.21 13.12 -3.25
C ALA A 56 0.83 12.74 -2.69
N PHE A 57 0.51 13.30 -1.53
CA PHE A 57 -0.83 13.25 -0.96
C PHE A 57 -1.47 14.60 -1.21
N MET A 58 -2.64 14.62 -1.84
CA MET A 58 -3.33 15.85 -2.22
C MET A 58 -4.78 15.74 -1.75
N SER A 59 -5.28 16.81 -1.14
CA SER A 59 -6.72 16.97 -0.92
C SER A 59 -7.37 17.41 -2.22
N ILE A 60 -8.62 16.99 -2.45
CA ILE A 60 -9.46 17.47 -3.54
C ILE A 60 -9.57 19.00 -3.56
N LEU A 61 -9.43 19.65 -2.40
CA LEU A 61 -9.43 21.11 -2.29
C LEU A 61 -8.33 21.77 -3.11
N VAL A 62 -7.19 21.11 -3.31
CA VAL A 62 -6.09 21.62 -4.16
C VAL A 62 -6.55 21.68 -5.62
N LEU A 63 -7.28 20.67 -6.08
CA LEU A 63 -7.85 20.63 -7.44
C LEU A 63 -8.96 21.66 -7.58
N ILE A 64 -9.85 21.76 -6.58
CA ILE A 64 -10.92 22.77 -6.57
C ILE A 64 -10.34 24.18 -6.65
N GLN A 65 -9.29 24.47 -5.88
CA GLN A 65 -8.60 25.76 -5.93
C GLN A 65 -8.02 26.03 -7.33
N ALA A 66 -7.29 25.07 -7.90
CA ALA A 66 -6.69 25.21 -9.23
C ALA A 66 -7.73 25.45 -10.34
N ILE A 67 -8.90 24.80 -10.25
CA ILE A 67 -10.00 25.01 -11.19
C ILE A 67 -10.65 26.39 -10.97
N SER A 68 -10.84 26.78 -9.70
CA SER A 68 -11.50 28.05 -9.33
C SER A 68 -10.69 29.27 -9.77
N GLU A 69 -9.36 29.19 -9.73
CA GLU A 69 -8.46 30.24 -10.25
C GLU A 69 -8.62 30.45 -11.76
N MET A 70 -8.91 29.38 -12.52
CA MET A 70 -9.12 29.44 -13.96
C MET A 70 -10.55 29.75 -14.37
N VAL A 71 -11.54 29.38 -13.54
CA VAL A 71 -12.97 29.56 -13.81
C VAL A 71 -13.65 30.17 -12.56
N PRO A 72 -13.50 31.47 -12.31
CA PRO A 72 -14.01 32.12 -11.09
C PRO A 72 -15.54 32.07 -10.97
N ASP A 73 -16.24 32.06 -12.11
CA ASP A 73 -17.71 32.07 -12.16
C ASP A 73 -18.33 30.66 -12.19
N GLY A 74 -17.50 29.60 -12.12
CA GLY A 74 -17.93 28.21 -12.21
C GLY A 74 -18.35 27.60 -10.87
N GLU A 75 -19.37 26.75 -10.89
CA GLU A 75 -19.76 25.95 -9.73
C GLU A 75 -19.10 24.57 -9.82
N ILE A 76 -18.25 24.23 -8.85
CA ILE A 76 -17.53 22.95 -8.82
C ILE A 76 -18.26 21.96 -7.91
N ARG A 77 -18.53 20.77 -8.42
CA ARG A 77 -19.17 19.67 -7.69
C ARG A 77 -18.27 18.45 -7.68
N ASN A 78 -17.78 18.08 -6.50
CA ASN A 78 -17.06 16.83 -6.32
C ASN A 78 -18.05 15.66 -6.19
N VAL A 79 -17.88 14.65 -7.04
CA VAL A 79 -18.62 13.38 -7.00
C VAL A 79 -17.69 12.18 -6.79
N GLY A 80 -16.41 12.42 -6.51
CA GLY A 80 -15.41 11.40 -6.23
C GLY A 80 -14.86 11.51 -4.82
N GLU A 81 -13.66 10.98 -4.65
CA GLU A 81 -12.95 10.91 -3.38
C GLU A 81 -12.46 12.31 -2.93
N GLN A 82 -12.27 12.48 -1.62
CA GLN A 82 -11.84 13.74 -1.03
C GLN A 82 -10.31 13.84 -0.88
N ASP A 83 -9.64 12.71 -0.81
CA ASP A 83 -8.20 12.60 -0.67
C ASP A 83 -7.64 11.71 -1.78
N ILE A 84 -6.54 12.16 -2.39
CA ILE A 84 -5.93 11.55 -3.56
C ILE A 84 -4.45 11.27 -3.26
N VAL A 85 -4.00 10.08 -3.62
CA VAL A 85 -2.58 9.70 -3.57
C VAL A 85 -2.04 9.51 -4.98
N VAL A 86 -1.02 10.27 -5.33
CA VAL A 86 -0.37 10.18 -6.65
C VAL A 86 1.02 9.58 -6.50
N TYR A 87 1.23 8.49 -7.22
CA TYR A 87 2.48 7.75 -7.28
C TYR A 87 3.20 8.09 -8.59
N TYR A 88 4.41 8.60 -8.48
CA TYR A 88 5.30 8.81 -9.61
C TYR A 88 6.41 7.78 -9.57
N ARG A 89 6.55 6.99 -10.63
CA ARG A 89 7.67 6.07 -10.82
C ARG A 89 8.53 6.57 -11.97
N ASN A 90 9.81 6.79 -11.71
CA ASN A 90 10.72 7.22 -12.76
C ASN A 90 10.99 6.04 -13.73
N PRO A 91 10.68 6.19 -15.04
CA PRO A 91 10.92 5.15 -16.03
C PRO A 91 12.40 4.80 -16.25
N ASP A 92 13.34 5.68 -15.89
CA ASP A 92 14.79 5.46 -16.01
C ASP A 92 15.37 4.62 -14.87
N ARG A 93 14.61 4.40 -13.79
CA ARG A 93 15.04 3.59 -12.62
C ARG A 93 14.73 2.10 -12.76
N VAL A 94 14.37 1.63 -13.95
CA VAL A 94 14.08 0.21 -14.17
C VAL A 94 15.37 -0.60 -13.91
N PRO A 95 15.39 -1.51 -12.92
CA PRO A 95 16.59 -2.28 -12.61
C PRO A 95 16.98 -3.14 -13.81
N SER A 96 18.29 -3.35 -13.99
CA SER A 96 18.84 -4.18 -15.08
C SER A 96 18.04 -5.49 -15.21
N PRO A 97 17.65 -5.89 -16.44
CA PRO A 97 16.80 -7.05 -16.67
C PRO A 97 17.39 -8.35 -16.10
N TRP A 98 18.73 -8.43 -16.00
CA TRP A 98 19.43 -9.56 -15.36
C TRP A 98 19.18 -9.64 -13.85
N ILE A 99 19.20 -8.50 -13.16
CA ILE A 99 18.90 -8.45 -11.72
C ILE A 99 17.43 -8.82 -11.47
N GLN A 100 16.53 -8.35 -12.33
CA GLN A 100 15.10 -8.71 -12.22
C GLN A 100 14.89 -10.21 -12.42
N ARG A 101 15.48 -10.80 -13.47
CA ARG A 101 15.40 -12.24 -13.72
C ARG A 101 15.98 -13.06 -12.57
N GLY A 102 17.11 -12.64 -12.00
CA GLY A 102 17.70 -13.28 -10.82
C GLY A 102 16.77 -13.24 -9.61
N LYS A 103 16.14 -12.09 -9.34
CA LYS A 103 15.14 -11.96 -8.26
C LYS A 103 13.93 -12.87 -8.48
N ILE A 104 13.40 -12.90 -9.70
CA ILE A 104 12.25 -13.76 -10.04
C ILE A 104 12.62 -15.23 -9.84
N ALA A 105 13.78 -15.67 -10.35
CA ALA A 105 14.25 -17.05 -10.16
C ALA A 105 14.40 -17.41 -8.68
N PHE A 106 14.97 -16.50 -7.87
CA PHE A 106 15.08 -16.70 -6.43
C PHE A 106 13.71 -16.86 -5.76
N ILE A 107 12.75 -15.97 -6.07
CA ILE A 107 11.38 -16.06 -5.56
C ILE A 107 10.74 -17.40 -5.96
N CYS A 108 10.85 -17.80 -7.22
CA CYS A 108 10.32 -19.07 -7.70
C CYS A 108 10.90 -20.28 -6.94
N VAL A 109 12.22 -20.31 -6.70
CA VAL A 109 12.87 -21.38 -5.92
C VAL A 109 12.38 -21.37 -4.47
N THR A 110 12.28 -20.21 -3.82
CA THR A 110 11.76 -20.13 -2.45
C THR A 110 10.30 -20.57 -2.35
N CYS A 111 9.46 -20.21 -3.32
CA CYS A 111 8.06 -20.64 -3.36
C CYS A 111 7.94 -22.15 -3.62
N PHE A 112 8.78 -22.70 -4.50
CA PHE A 112 8.81 -24.14 -4.77
C PHE A 112 9.19 -24.95 -3.53
N LEU A 113 10.27 -24.57 -2.84
CA LEU A 113 10.71 -25.23 -1.62
C LEU A 113 9.67 -25.08 -0.49
N GLY A 114 9.12 -23.87 -0.32
CA GLY A 114 8.06 -23.60 0.66
C GLY A 114 6.83 -24.47 0.43
N MET A 115 6.35 -24.54 -0.82
CA MET A 115 5.21 -25.38 -1.19
C MET A 115 5.49 -26.87 -0.97
N GLY A 116 6.71 -27.35 -1.29
CA GLY A 116 7.12 -28.72 -1.03
C GLY A 116 7.05 -29.07 0.46
N ILE A 117 7.60 -28.22 1.33
CA ILE A 117 7.54 -28.38 2.79
C ILE A 117 6.09 -28.34 3.27
N THR A 118 5.26 -27.45 2.74
CA THR A 118 3.83 -27.36 3.08
C THR A 118 3.08 -28.65 2.72
N ILE A 119 3.25 -29.19 1.50
CA ILE A 119 2.60 -30.44 1.07
C ILE A 119 3.04 -31.61 1.96
N MET A 120 4.34 -31.69 2.24
CA MET A 120 4.91 -32.72 3.10
C MET A 120 4.41 -32.61 4.54
N GLY A 121 4.21 -31.38 5.03
CA GLY A 121 3.57 -31.09 6.30
C GLY A 121 2.14 -31.59 6.34
N TYR A 122 1.31 -31.26 5.33
CA TYR A 122 -0.06 -31.75 5.26
C TYR A 122 -0.15 -33.27 5.20
N ASN A 123 0.73 -33.92 4.43
CA ASN A 123 0.74 -35.39 4.33
C ASN A 123 1.14 -36.06 5.65
N ASN A 124 2.01 -35.42 6.44
CA ASN A 124 2.43 -35.90 7.75
C ASN A 124 1.54 -35.37 8.90
N ASP A 125 0.30 -34.97 8.63
CA ASP A 125 -0.65 -34.47 9.64
C ASP A 125 -0.12 -33.25 10.43
N VAL A 126 0.53 -32.33 9.70
CA VAL A 126 1.11 -31.07 10.22
C VAL A 126 2.26 -31.32 11.23
N ASP A 127 2.81 -32.54 11.27
CA ASP A 127 3.94 -32.90 12.14
C ASP A 127 5.28 -32.50 11.51
N MET A 128 5.77 -31.30 11.86
CA MET A 128 7.03 -30.76 11.35
C MET A 128 8.26 -31.59 11.76
N SER A 129 8.21 -32.34 12.87
CA SER A 129 9.32 -33.20 13.30
C SER A 129 9.53 -34.35 12.31
N LYS A 130 8.43 -34.96 11.85
CA LYS A 130 8.46 -35.98 10.78
C LYS A 130 8.93 -35.40 9.46
N VAL A 131 8.48 -34.20 9.10
CA VAL A 131 8.89 -33.50 7.88
C VAL A 131 10.41 -33.28 7.89
N PHE A 132 10.97 -32.74 8.97
CA PHE A 132 12.41 -32.50 9.07
C PHE A 132 13.22 -33.79 9.11
N THR A 133 12.72 -34.83 9.75
CA THR A 133 13.35 -36.17 9.76
C THR A 133 13.44 -36.75 8.36
N GLN A 134 12.34 -36.77 7.62
CA GLN A 134 12.29 -37.26 6.24
C GLN A 134 13.14 -36.40 5.30
N LEU A 135 13.16 -35.07 5.49
CA LEU A 135 14.02 -34.17 4.73
C LEU A 135 15.51 -34.47 5.00
N TYR A 136 15.88 -34.66 6.27
CA TYR A 136 17.23 -35.03 6.69
C TYR A 136 17.67 -36.36 6.07
N GLU A 137 16.84 -37.39 6.17
CA GLU A 137 17.09 -38.70 5.57
C GLU A 137 17.24 -38.62 4.05
N THR A 138 16.43 -37.81 3.37
CA THR A 138 16.50 -37.66 1.90
C THR A 138 17.80 -37.00 1.44
N PHE A 139 18.30 -36.00 2.17
CA PHE A 139 19.52 -35.29 1.78
C PHE A 139 20.81 -35.97 2.25
N LEU A 140 20.82 -36.55 3.45
CA LEU A 140 22.03 -37.13 4.07
C LEU A 140 22.06 -38.67 4.06
N GLY A 141 20.95 -39.33 3.71
CA GLY A 141 20.85 -40.79 3.65
C GLY A 141 20.89 -41.50 5.00
N THR A 142 20.96 -40.77 6.11
CA THR A 142 21.07 -41.30 7.47
C THR A 142 19.94 -40.79 8.35
N ARG A 143 19.57 -41.60 9.37
CA ARG A 143 18.57 -41.18 10.35
C ARG A 143 19.14 -40.12 11.29
N PRO A 144 18.40 -39.06 11.62
CA PRO A 144 18.87 -38.05 12.54
C PRO A 144 18.95 -38.61 13.97
N ALA A 145 20.04 -38.29 14.68
CA ALA A 145 20.31 -38.73 16.06
C ALA A 145 19.99 -37.63 17.10
N GLY A 146 19.16 -36.65 16.74
CA GLY A 146 18.82 -35.48 17.58
C GLY A 146 18.47 -34.25 16.74
N THR A 147 18.61 -33.06 17.33
CA THR A 147 18.41 -31.78 16.65
C THR A 147 19.25 -31.69 15.38
N THR A 148 18.59 -31.44 14.25
CA THR A 148 19.23 -31.47 12.94
C THR A 148 19.66 -30.07 12.50
N PHE A 149 20.64 -29.99 11.58
CA PHE A 149 20.98 -28.70 10.93
C PHE A 149 19.78 -28.10 10.19
N ILE A 150 18.84 -28.92 9.71
CA ILE A 150 17.61 -28.46 9.05
C ILE A 150 16.73 -27.66 10.02
N GLU A 151 16.53 -28.14 11.24
CA GLU A 151 15.79 -27.42 12.29
C GLU A 151 16.45 -26.09 12.66
N LEU A 152 17.78 -26.08 12.74
CA LEU A 152 18.55 -24.88 13.02
C LEU A 152 18.37 -23.83 11.90
N PHE A 153 18.57 -24.22 10.64
CA PHE A 153 18.39 -23.32 9.50
C PHE A 153 16.95 -22.88 9.33
N TYR A 154 15.97 -23.74 9.61
CA TYR A 154 14.56 -23.39 9.61
C TYR A 154 14.25 -22.32 10.66
N SER A 155 14.74 -22.48 11.89
CA SER A 155 14.50 -21.52 12.97
C SER A 155 15.13 -20.15 12.69
N ILE A 156 16.37 -20.14 12.20
CA ILE A 156 17.05 -18.90 11.78
C ILE A 156 16.33 -18.26 10.60
N GLY A 157 15.96 -19.04 9.59
CA GLY A 157 15.25 -18.58 8.40
C GLY A 157 13.88 -17.98 8.73
N LEU A 158 13.12 -18.64 9.63
CA LEU A 158 11.83 -18.15 10.10
C LEU A 158 11.97 -16.84 10.87
N THR A 159 12.93 -16.77 11.79
CA THR A 159 13.19 -15.56 12.58
C THR A 159 13.58 -14.39 11.67
N LEU A 160 14.52 -14.61 10.74
CA LEU A 160 14.93 -13.59 9.77
C LEU A 160 13.78 -13.20 8.82
N GLY A 161 12.98 -14.17 8.39
CA GLY A 161 11.83 -13.94 7.51
C GLY A 161 10.79 -13.04 8.16
N VAL A 162 10.39 -13.35 9.39
CA VAL A 162 9.45 -12.53 10.17
C VAL A 162 10.04 -11.14 10.41
N PHE A 163 11.31 -11.05 10.80
CA PHE A 163 11.96 -9.76 11.02
C PHE A 163 11.99 -8.89 9.76
N LEU A 164 12.40 -9.46 8.62
CA LEU A 164 12.45 -8.74 7.34
C LEU A 164 11.06 -8.33 6.84
N PHE A 165 10.05 -9.20 7.03
CA PHE A 165 8.67 -8.92 6.63
C PHE A 165 8.07 -7.76 7.41
N PHE A 166 8.17 -7.79 8.74
CA PHE A 166 7.54 -6.77 9.59
C PHE A 166 8.33 -5.47 9.72
N ASN A 167 9.66 -5.52 9.56
CA ASN A 167 10.53 -4.37 9.78
C ASN A 167 10.89 -3.59 8.50
N HIS A 168 10.28 -3.94 7.37
CA HIS A 168 10.52 -3.43 6.02
C HIS A 168 11.75 -2.50 5.81
N THR A 169 12.87 -3.11 5.42
CA THR A 169 14.08 -2.52 4.77
C THR A 169 15.02 -1.66 5.63
N PRO A 170 16.19 -2.19 6.04
CA PRO A 170 17.30 -1.38 6.52
C PRO A 170 17.93 -0.60 5.35
N GLY A 171 17.96 0.74 5.43
CA GLY A 171 18.96 1.55 4.73
C GLY A 171 18.58 2.21 3.40
N LYS A 172 17.32 2.23 2.96
CA LYS A 172 16.89 3.17 1.90
C LYS A 172 15.71 3.98 2.41
N LYS A 173 15.80 5.30 2.26
CA LYS A 173 14.69 6.26 2.44
C LYS A 173 13.59 5.95 1.41
N VAL A 174 12.93 4.82 1.56
CA VAL A 174 11.67 4.55 0.88
C VAL A 174 10.66 5.35 1.71
N THR A 175 10.33 6.54 1.18
CA THR A 175 9.08 7.30 1.38
C THR A 175 8.22 6.83 2.55
N ASN A 176 7.89 7.72 3.51
CA ASN A 176 7.00 7.61 4.70
C ASN A 176 5.85 6.56 4.67
N GLU A 177 6.15 5.32 4.32
CA GLU A 177 5.24 4.20 4.20
C GLU A 177 5.25 3.52 5.56
N PRO A 178 4.09 3.41 6.22
CA PRO A 178 4.04 2.75 7.50
C PRO A 178 4.51 1.31 7.31
N THR A 179 5.43 0.85 8.15
CA THR A 179 5.84 -0.56 8.13
C THR A 179 4.64 -1.45 8.45
N PRO A 180 4.62 -2.72 8.01
CA PRO A 180 3.51 -3.62 8.31
C PRO A 180 3.19 -3.69 9.81
N ILE A 181 4.20 -3.63 10.68
CA ILE A 181 4.00 -3.56 12.13
C ILE A 181 3.34 -2.25 12.58
N GLN A 182 3.70 -1.10 11.98
CA GLN A 182 3.05 0.18 12.28
C GLN A 182 1.58 0.19 11.83
N VAL A 183 1.27 -0.40 10.67
CA VAL A 183 -0.13 -0.53 10.20
C VAL A 183 -0.94 -1.37 11.17
N GLN A 184 -0.43 -2.53 11.58
CA GLN A 184 -1.12 -3.39 12.54
C GLN A 184 -1.28 -2.72 13.90
N MET A 185 -0.27 -1.96 14.37
CA MET A 185 -0.40 -1.19 15.62
C MET A 185 -1.48 -0.11 15.52
N ARG A 186 -1.57 0.62 14.41
CA ARG A 186 -2.64 1.62 14.21
C ARG A 186 -4.03 0.99 14.15
N LEU A 187 -4.16 -0.16 13.49
CA LEU A 187 -5.42 -0.92 13.47
C LEU A 187 -5.78 -1.38 14.88
N TYR A 188 -4.81 -1.94 15.61
CA TYR A 188 -4.98 -2.33 17.00
C TYR A 188 -5.40 -1.15 17.89
N GLU A 189 -4.71 0.00 17.81
CA GLU A 189 -5.08 1.22 18.54
C GLU A 189 -6.50 1.68 18.20
N LYS A 190 -6.87 1.66 16.93
CA LYS A 190 -8.22 2.01 16.47
C LYS A 190 -9.27 1.06 17.05
N ASP A 191 -9.04 -0.24 16.99
CA ASP A 191 -9.97 -1.26 17.49
C ASP A 191 -10.11 -1.19 19.00
N VAL A 192 -9.02 -0.92 19.71
CA VAL A 192 -9.00 -0.68 21.17
C VAL A 192 -9.81 0.57 21.50
N ASN A 193 -9.55 1.69 20.83
CA ASN A 193 -10.31 2.93 21.04
C ASN A 193 -11.80 2.76 20.75
N GLN A 194 -12.14 2.09 19.65
CA GLN A 194 -13.52 1.79 19.31
C GLN A 194 -14.19 0.91 20.37
N THR A 195 -13.47 -0.07 20.92
CA THR A 195 -13.97 -0.93 22.00
C THR A 195 -14.23 -0.12 23.28
N PHE A 196 -13.33 0.80 23.63
CA PHE A 196 -13.52 1.70 24.77
C PHE A 196 -14.73 2.62 24.58
N LEU A 197 -14.91 3.20 23.39
CA LEU A 197 -16.05 4.04 23.07
C LEU A 197 -17.37 3.28 23.15
N LEU A 198 -17.46 2.08 22.56
CA LEU A 198 -18.63 1.22 22.67
C LEU A 198 -18.93 0.83 24.13
N GLY A 199 -17.88 0.58 24.91
CA GLY A 199 -17.98 0.30 26.35
C GLY A 199 -18.51 1.49 27.16
N ALA A 200 -18.01 2.69 26.90
CA ALA A 200 -18.44 3.94 27.55
C ALA A 200 -19.88 4.30 27.19
N SER A 201 -20.24 4.18 25.91
CA SER A 201 -21.60 4.40 25.40
C SER A 201 -22.60 3.45 26.09
N ARG A 202 -22.24 2.16 26.25
CA ARG A 202 -23.07 1.19 26.98
C ARG A 202 -23.22 1.52 28.47
N LYS A 203 -22.23 2.16 29.10
CA LYS A 203 -22.26 2.55 30.51
C LYS A 203 -22.91 3.93 30.74
N GLY A 204 -23.25 4.67 29.68
CA GLY A 204 -23.77 6.03 29.79
C GLY A 204 -22.72 7.03 30.31
N GLU A 205 -21.42 6.72 30.20
CA GLU A 205 -20.31 7.58 30.62
C GLU A 205 -19.84 8.52 29.49
N GLU A 206 -20.50 8.48 28.34
CA GLU A 206 -20.26 9.39 27.23
C GLU A 206 -20.86 10.77 27.53
N LEU A 207 -20.02 11.80 27.52
CA LEU A 207 -20.47 13.19 27.66
C LEU A 207 -21.12 13.63 26.34
N ASP A 208 -22.43 13.47 26.25
CA ASP A 208 -23.24 13.98 25.15
C ASP A 208 -23.85 15.35 25.50
N VAL A 209 -24.07 16.19 24.48
CA VAL A 209 -24.58 17.56 24.58
C VAL A 209 -25.98 17.61 25.23
N SER A 210 -26.73 16.50 25.18
CA SER A 210 -28.04 16.37 25.84
C SER A 210 -28.00 16.22 27.36
N ASN A 211 -26.83 16.00 27.97
CA ASN A 211 -26.67 15.91 29.45
C ASN A 211 -26.42 17.25 30.14
N HIS A 212 -26.53 18.36 29.39
CA HIS A 212 -26.50 19.72 29.92
C HIS A 212 -27.85 20.43 29.71
N SER A 213 -28.88 20.02 30.44
CA SER A 213 -30.10 20.82 30.67
C SER A 213 -30.78 20.43 31.97
#